data_AF-A0A378WIW1-F1
#
_entry.id   AF-A0A378WIW1-F1
#
_cell.length_a   1.000
_cell.length_b   1.000
_cell.length_c   1.000
_cell.angle_alpha   90.00
_cell.angle_beta   90.00
_cell.angle_gamma   90.00
#
_symmetry.space_group_name_H-M   'P 1'
#
loop_
_entity.id
_entity.type
_entity.pdbx_description
1 polymer ?
#
loop_
_entity_poly.entity_id
_entity_poly.type
_entity_poly.pdbx_seq_one_letter_code
_entity_poly.pdbx_strand_id
1 'polypeptide(L)'
;MSYCDFANALPLDTDNPNKHYHDHAYGFPIAGDNELFERLLLEINQAGLSWTLILKKQKAFQTAYSGFDIATVAAYTEADVERLLNDAGIIRNRLKIRAAVYNAGQIMLLQNEYGSFKNWLDVHHPLCLPEWVKLFKKHFKFVGGEIVNEFLMSTGYLKGAHAEHCPIYEKVLAAKPKWAE
;
A
#
# COMPACT_ATOMS: atom_id res chain seq x y z
N MET A 1 -5.00 15.62 -16.21
CA MET A 1 -6.10 15.44 -15.25
C MET A 1 -5.51 14.71 -14.05
N SER A 2 -5.51 15.35 -12.88
CA SER A 2 -4.97 14.76 -11.66
C SER A 2 -5.86 13.61 -11.16
N TYR A 3 -5.36 12.79 -10.23
CA TYR A 3 -6.20 11.77 -9.58
C TYR A 3 -7.38 12.40 -8.83
N CYS A 4 -7.17 13.54 -8.17
CA CYS A 4 -8.23 14.32 -7.53
C CYS A 4 -9.30 14.78 -8.54
N ASP A 5 -8.91 15.29 -9.71
CA ASP A 5 -9.87 15.74 -10.72
C ASP A 5 -10.76 14.57 -11.18
N PHE A 6 -10.14 13.41 -11.42
CA PHE A 6 -10.85 12.20 -11.81
C PHE A 6 -11.81 11.73 -10.70
N ALA A 7 -11.35 11.63 -9.46
CA ALA A 7 -12.17 11.14 -8.35
C ALA A 7 -13.30 12.10 -7.99
N ASN A 8 -13.06 13.42 -8.01
CA ASN A 8 -14.06 14.44 -7.70
C ASN A 8 -15.11 14.60 -8.80
N ALA A 9 -14.82 14.20 -10.04
CA ALA A 9 -15.80 14.19 -11.13
C ALA A 9 -16.80 13.03 -11.03
N LEU A 10 -16.54 12.03 -10.19
CA LEU A 10 -17.47 10.91 -10.00
C LEU A 10 -18.65 11.30 -9.09
N PRO A 11 -19.88 10.80 -9.36
CA PRO A 11 -21.02 10.97 -8.46
C PRO A 11 -20.72 10.45 -7.04
N LEU A 12 -21.34 11.05 -6.02
CA LEU A 12 -21.14 10.64 -4.63
C LEU A 12 -21.60 9.21 -4.35
N ASP A 13 -22.63 8.74 -5.07
CA ASP A 13 -23.24 7.41 -4.98
C ASP A 13 -22.68 6.41 -5.99
N THR A 14 -21.56 6.74 -6.65
CA THR A 14 -20.91 5.85 -7.63
C THR A 14 -20.44 4.54 -6.98
N ASP A 15 -20.49 3.45 -7.76
CA ASP A 15 -19.86 2.18 -7.44
C ASP A 15 -18.35 2.13 -7.82
N ASN A 16 -17.82 3.21 -8.40
CA ASN A 16 -16.42 3.29 -8.77
C ASN A 16 -15.54 3.37 -7.51
N PRO A 17 -14.68 2.37 -7.24
CA PRO A 17 -13.99 2.28 -5.96
C PRO A 17 -12.96 3.41 -5.75
N ASN A 18 -12.57 4.10 -6.82
CA ASN A 18 -11.68 5.26 -6.72
C ASN A 18 -12.28 6.39 -5.89
N LYS A 19 -13.61 6.59 -5.93
CA LYS A 19 -14.24 7.66 -5.15
C LYS A 19 -14.03 7.44 -3.66
N HIS A 20 -14.39 6.25 -3.18
CA HIS A 20 -14.23 5.87 -1.79
C HIS A 20 -12.76 5.85 -1.38
N TYR A 21 -11.88 5.29 -2.22
CA TYR A 21 -10.45 5.24 -1.96
C TYR A 21 -9.84 6.65 -1.80
N HIS A 22 -10.13 7.55 -2.73
CA HIS A 22 -9.67 8.93 -2.69
C HIS A 22 -10.16 9.66 -1.43
N ASP A 23 -11.44 9.53 -1.09
CA ASP A 23 -12.06 10.32 -0.02
C ASP A 23 -11.68 9.85 1.39
N HIS A 24 -11.29 8.58 1.55
CA HIS A 24 -11.19 7.95 2.86
C HIS A 24 -9.87 7.21 3.14
N ALA A 25 -9.04 6.95 2.13
CA ALA A 25 -7.84 6.14 2.29
C ALA A 25 -6.59 6.76 1.67
N TYR A 26 -6.66 7.33 0.47
CA TYR A 26 -5.48 7.88 -0.21
C TYR A 26 -4.95 9.11 0.52
N GLY A 27 -3.71 9.05 1.00
CA GLY A 27 -3.04 10.14 1.70
C GLY A 27 -3.34 10.19 3.20
N PHE A 28 -4.25 9.36 3.70
CA PHE A 28 -4.54 9.24 5.12
C PHE A 28 -3.49 8.37 5.82
N PRO A 29 -3.04 8.73 7.03
CA PRO A 29 -2.07 7.92 7.76
C PRO A 29 -2.68 6.58 8.19
N ILE A 30 -1.89 5.51 8.06
CA ILE A 30 -2.27 4.17 8.48
C ILE A 30 -1.53 3.84 9.79
N ALA A 31 -2.29 3.34 10.77
CA ALA A 31 -1.75 3.02 12.09
C ALA A 31 -1.31 1.55 12.24
N GLY A 32 -1.96 0.62 11.55
CA GLY A 32 -1.74 -0.82 11.71
C GLY A 32 -0.74 -1.39 10.69
N ASP A 33 0.17 -2.24 11.16
CA ASP A 33 1.18 -2.89 10.32
C ASP A 33 0.57 -3.77 9.22
N ASN A 34 -0.48 -4.54 9.52
CA ASN A 34 -1.15 -5.39 8.53
C ASN A 34 -1.80 -4.55 7.41
N GLU A 35 -2.33 -3.37 7.75
CA GLU A 35 -2.93 -2.45 6.77
C GLU A 35 -1.84 -1.72 5.94
N LEU A 36 -0.71 -1.37 6.55
CA LEU A 36 0.47 -0.88 5.81
C LEU A 36 1.00 -1.96 4.85
N PHE A 37 1.05 -3.21 5.30
CA PHE A 37 1.46 -4.34 4.47
C PHE A 37 0.47 -4.58 3.32
N GLU A 38 -0.83 -4.49 3.58
CA GLU A 38 -1.87 -4.50 2.54
C GLU A 38 -1.59 -3.43 1.49
N ARG A 39 -1.44 -2.16 1.89
CA ARG A 39 -1.17 -1.06 0.94
C ARG A 39 0.06 -1.37 0.09
N LEU A 40 1.17 -1.75 0.72
CA LEU A 40 2.42 -2.06 0.01
C LEU A 40 2.23 -3.17 -1.02
N LEU A 41 1.51 -4.24 -0.68
CA LEU A 41 1.21 -5.34 -1.60
C LEU A 41 0.30 -4.92 -2.74
N LEU A 42 -0.70 -4.07 -2.49
CA LEU A 42 -1.56 -3.54 -3.55
C LEU A 42 -0.74 -2.70 -4.55
N GLU A 43 0.16 -1.82 -4.07
CA GLU A 43 1.05 -1.04 -4.94
C GLU A 43 2.02 -1.93 -5.74
N ILE A 44 2.59 -2.97 -5.14
CA ILE A 44 3.41 -3.97 -5.84
C ILE A 44 2.61 -4.66 -6.96
N ASN A 45 1.34 -4.99 -6.69
CA ASN A 45 0.49 -5.67 -7.65
C ASN A 45 -0.05 -4.75 -8.74
N GLN A 46 -0.13 -3.44 -8.51
CA GLN A 46 -0.52 -2.43 -9.48
C GLN A 46 0.41 -2.38 -10.70
N ALA A 47 1.70 -2.70 -10.56
CA ALA A 47 2.66 -2.59 -11.65
C ALA A 47 2.18 -3.32 -12.93
N GLY A 48 1.89 -2.53 -13.98
CA GLY A 48 1.37 -2.97 -15.28
C GLY A 48 -0.16 -3.00 -15.41
N LEU A 49 -0.91 -2.51 -14.42
CA LEU A 49 -2.37 -2.53 -14.33
C LEU A 49 -2.92 -1.17 -13.89
N SER A 50 -4.22 -0.94 -14.08
CA SER A 50 -4.87 0.25 -13.53
C SER A 50 -5.11 0.09 -12.03
N TRP A 51 -5.00 1.19 -11.28
CA TRP A 51 -5.34 1.18 -9.86
C TRP A 51 -6.81 0.81 -9.61
N THR A 52 -7.73 1.23 -10.48
CA THR A 52 -9.13 0.80 -10.46
C THR A 52 -9.28 -0.71 -10.45
N LEU A 53 -8.48 -1.45 -11.23
CA LEU A 53 -8.52 -2.91 -11.24
C LEU A 53 -8.04 -3.50 -9.91
N ILE A 54 -7.00 -2.92 -9.32
CA ILE A 54 -6.49 -3.33 -8.01
C ILE A 54 -7.54 -3.10 -6.93
N LEU A 55 -8.15 -1.92 -6.88
CA LEU A 55 -9.20 -1.61 -5.92
C LEU A 55 -10.41 -2.54 -6.07
N LYS A 56 -10.85 -2.85 -7.30
CA LYS A 56 -11.92 -3.84 -7.55
C LYS A 56 -11.57 -5.24 -7.05
N LYS A 57 -10.28 -5.59 -7.01
CA LYS A 57 -9.78 -6.88 -6.53
C LYS A 57 -9.40 -6.87 -5.04
N GLN A 58 -9.41 -5.71 -4.37
CA GLN A 58 -8.90 -5.57 -2.99
C GLN A 58 -9.54 -6.56 -2.03
N LYS A 59 -10.87 -6.77 -2.10
CA LYS A 59 -11.54 -7.75 -1.23
C LYS A 59 -11.10 -9.19 -1.49
N ALA A 60 -10.84 -9.55 -2.74
CA ALA A 60 -10.30 -10.87 -3.09
C ALA A 60 -8.87 -11.03 -2.59
N PHE A 61 -8.03 -9.99 -2.71
CA PHE A 61 -6.69 -9.99 -2.11
C PHE A 61 -6.74 -10.17 -0.60
N GLN A 62 -7.63 -9.45 0.09
CA GLN A 62 -7.81 -9.59 1.53
C GLN A 62 -8.13 -11.03 1.93
N THR A 63 -9.04 -11.72 1.23
CA THR A 63 -9.33 -13.13 1.49
C THR A 63 -8.14 -14.04 1.14
N ALA A 64 -7.53 -13.84 -0.02
CA ALA A 64 -6.46 -14.70 -0.53
C ALA A 64 -5.20 -14.70 0.34
N TYR A 65 -4.85 -13.53 0.89
CA TYR A 65 -3.69 -13.31 1.75
C TYR A 65 -4.03 -13.31 3.26
N SER A 66 -5.05 -14.07 3.67
CA SER A 66 -5.40 -14.24 5.10
C SER A 66 -5.58 -12.92 5.86
N GLY A 67 -6.26 -11.95 5.26
CA GLY A 67 -6.48 -10.63 5.84
C GLY A 67 -5.22 -9.76 5.92
N PHE A 68 -4.18 -10.11 5.15
CA PHE A 68 -2.84 -9.50 5.22
C PHE A 68 -2.19 -9.62 6.59
N ASP A 69 -2.53 -10.65 7.36
CA ASP A 69 -1.83 -10.95 8.60
C ASP A 69 -0.36 -11.30 8.28
N ILE A 70 0.56 -10.42 8.69
CA ILE A 70 1.98 -10.49 8.32
C ILE A 70 2.59 -11.83 8.74
N ALA A 71 2.32 -12.29 9.97
CA ALA A 71 2.87 -13.54 10.48
C ALA A 71 2.37 -14.75 9.68
N THR A 72 1.08 -14.77 9.36
CA THR A 72 0.47 -15.82 8.54
C THR A 72 1.04 -15.83 7.12
N VAL A 73 1.14 -14.67 6.47
CA VAL A 73 1.66 -14.57 5.10
C VAL A 73 3.16 -14.90 5.05
N ALA A 74 3.94 -14.53 6.07
CA ALA A 74 5.35 -14.89 6.17
C ALA A 74 5.57 -16.41 6.31
N ALA A 75 4.59 -17.13 6.88
CA ALA A 75 4.62 -18.58 7.06
C ALA A 75 4.11 -19.38 5.84
N TYR A 76 3.66 -18.70 4.78
CA TYR A 76 3.19 -19.37 3.56
C TYR A 76 4.25 -20.28 2.94
N THR A 77 3.79 -21.45 2.54
CA THR A 77 4.61 -22.50 1.93
C THR A 77 4.47 -22.48 0.40
N GLU A 78 5.19 -23.37 -0.31
CA GLU A 78 4.97 -23.51 -1.75
C GLU A 78 3.53 -23.97 -2.08
N ALA A 79 2.87 -24.72 -1.19
CA ALA A 79 1.47 -25.08 -1.36
C ALA A 79 0.55 -23.85 -1.36
N ASP A 80 0.85 -22.84 -0.54
CA ASP A 80 0.14 -21.56 -0.54
C ASP A 80 0.41 -20.76 -1.81
N VAL A 81 1.66 -20.78 -2.30
CA VAL A 81 2.00 -20.16 -3.59
C VAL A 81 1.20 -20.79 -4.73
N GLU A 82 1.11 -22.12 -4.79
CA GLU A 82 0.28 -22.81 -5.80
C GLU A 82 -1.21 -22.51 -5.63
N ARG A 83 -1.72 -22.48 -4.40
CA ARG A 83 -3.11 -22.07 -4.12
C ARG A 83 -3.40 -20.68 -4.67
N LEU A 84 -2.52 -19.70 -4.39
CA LEU A 84 -2.66 -18.32 -4.85
C LEU A 84 -2.54 -18.20 -6.37
N LEU A 85 -1.69 -19.01 -7.01
CA LEU A 85 -1.59 -19.06 -8.47
C LEU A 85 -2.84 -19.59 -9.17
N ASN A 86 -3.68 -20.34 -8.45
CA ASN A 86 -4.95 -20.84 -8.97
C ASN A 86 -6.14 -19.91 -8.63
N ASP A 87 -5.92 -18.85 -7.85
CA ASP A 87 -6.97 -17.90 -7.48
C ASP A 87 -7.15 -16.81 -8.56
N ALA A 88 -8.28 -16.85 -9.27
CA ALA A 88 -8.63 -15.87 -10.31
C ALA A 88 -9.04 -14.49 -9.74
N GLY A 89 -9.31 -14.41 -8.44
CA GLY A 89 -9.62 -13.18 -7.71
C GLY A 89 -8.45 -12.20 -7.67
N ILE A 90 -7.21 -12.70 -7.69
CA ILE A 90 -5.98 -11.89 -7.55
C ILE A 90 -5.15 -11.84 -8.84
N ILE A 91 -3.96 -11.23 -8.75
CA ILE A 91 -2.98 -11.22 -9.83
C ILE A 91 -2.09 -12.46 -9.70
N ARG A 92 -2.29 -13.42 -10.62
CA ARG A 92 -1.61 -14.72 -10.64
C ARG A 92 -0.20 -14.61 -11.21
N ASN A 93 0.70 -13.99 -10.45
CA ASN A 93 2.11 -13.84 -10.79
C ASN A 93 2.98 -14.46 -9.70
N ARG A 94 3.68 -15.55 -10.05
CA ARG A 94 4.49 -16.33 -9.09
C ARG A 94 5.56 -15.50 -8.40
N LEU A 95 6.20 -14.58 -9.12
CA LEU A 95 7.26 -13.75 -8.56
C LEU A 95 6.70 -12.72 -7.57
N LYS A 96 5.56 -12.08 -7.89
CA LYS A 96 4.88 -11.15 -6.97
C LYS A 96 4.36 -11.87 -5.72
N ILE A 97 3.80 -13.07 -5.87
CA ILE A 97 3.33 -13.89 -4.74
C ILE A 97 4.50 -14.26 -3.82
N ARG A 98 5.62 -14.75 -4.36
CA ARG A 98 6.82 -15.05 -3.56
C ARG A 98 7.41 -13.79 -2.91
N ALA A 99 7.33 -12.65 -3.59
CA ALA A 99 7.75 -11.37 -3.01
C ALA A 99 6.87 -10.96 -1.84
N ALA A 100 5.56 -11.21 -1.87
CA ALA A 100 4.66 -10.97 -0.73
C ALA A 100 5.09 -11.76 0.51
N VAL A 101 5.36 -13.06 0.37
CA VAL A 101 5.85 -13.93 1.47
C VAL A 101 7.19 -13.43 2.01
N TYR A 102 8.14 -13.13 1.12
CA TYR A 102 9.44 -12.59 1.52
C TYR A 102 9.30 -11.25 2.25
N ASN A 103 8.51 -10.31 1.71
CA ASN A 103 8.32 -8.99 2.30
C ASN A 103 7.64 -9.08 3.68
N ALA A 104 6.67 -9.97 3.86
CA ALA A 104 6.07 -10.24 5.16
C ALA A 104 7.12 -10.70 6.19
N GLY A 105 7.99 -11.63 5.82
CA GLY A 105 9.08 -12.08 6.68
C GLY A 105 10.07 -10.96 7.02
N GLN A 106 10.35 -10.06 6.08
CA GLN A 106 11.20 -8.89 6.35
C GLN A 106 10.51 -7.90 7.30
N ILE A 107 9.20 -7.70 7.17
CA ILE A 107 8.44 -6.87 8.12
C ILE A 107 8.50 -7.47 9.53
N MET A 108 8.42 -8.79 9.70
CA MET A 108 8.58 -9.41 11.02
C MET A 108 9.95 -9.10 11.66
N LEU A 109 11.02 -9.05 10.86
CA LEU A 109 12.33 -8.64 11.37
C LEU A 109 12.31 -7.18 11.82
N LEU A 110 11.70 -6.30 11.04
CA LEU A 110 11.53 -4.89 11.41
C LEU A 110 10.66 -4.71 12.65
N GLN A 111 9.60 -5.51 12.82
CA GLN A 111 8.77 -5.53 14.02
C GLN A 111 9.59 -5.91 15.26
N ASN A 112 10.51 -6.86 15.14
CA ASN A 112 11.39 -7.24 16.24
C ASN A 112 12.41 -6.15 16.59
N GLU A 113 12.92 -5.40 15.60
CA GLU A 113 13.95 -4.37 15.82
C GLU A 113 13.37 -3.01 16.22
N TYR A 114 12.25 -2.60 15.64
CA TYR A 114 11.64 -1.25 15.81
C TYR A 114 10.31 -1.28 16.58
N GLY A 115 9.84 -2.46 16.96
CA GLY A 115 8.55 -2.68 17.61
C GLY A 115 7.36 -2.75 16.63
N SER A 116 7.46 -2.13 15.46
CA SER A 116 6.46 -2.24 14.38
C SER A 116 7.02 -1.80 13.01
N PHE A 117 6.36 -2.21 11.92
CA PHE A 117 6.64 -1.68 10.58
C PHE A 117 6.39 -0.18 10.52
N LYS A 118 5.30 0.29 11.15
CA LYS A 118 5.02 1.72 11.26
C LYS A 118 6.15 2.48 11.96
N ASN A 119 6.62 1.99 13.11
CA ASN A 119 7.71 2.64 13.83
C ASN A 119 8.98 2.69 12.97
N TRP A 120 9.27 1.64 12.19
CA TRP A 120 10.38 1.66 11.26
C TRP A 120 10.25 2.78 10.21
N LEU A 121 9.04 3.01 9.68
CA LEU A 121 8.79 4.15 8.79
C LEU A 121 8.94 5.48 9.54
N ASP A 122 8.39 5.58 10.75
CA ASP A 122 8.43 6.81 11.57
C ASP A 122 9.87 7.23 11.90
N VAL A 123 10.74 6.31 12.35
CA VAL A 123 12.13 6.66 12.73
C VAL A 123 13.01 7.04 11.54
N HIS A 124 12.64 6.59 10.34
CA HIS A 124 13.34 6.97 9.11
C HIS A 124 12.74 8.23 8.50
N HIS A 125 11.56 8.70 8.89
CA HIS A 125 11.04 9.96 8.41
C HIS A 125 11.76 11.15 9.10
N PRO A 126 12.16 12.22 8.37
CA PRO A 126 12.01 12.43 6.94
C PRO A 126 13.20 11.92 6.11
N LEU A 127 12.91 11.32 4.96
CA LEU A 127 13.87 11.05 3.89
C LEU A 127 13.33 11.58 2.56
N CYS A 128 14.21 11.94 1.63
CA CYS A 128 13.79 12.22 0.26
C CYS A 128 13.47 10.92 -0.50
N LEU A 129 12.69 10.99 -1.58
CA LEU A 129 12.24 9.82 -2.33
C LEU A 129 13.41 8.89 -2.77
N PRO A 130 14.55 9.39 -3.31
CA PRO A 130 15.68 8.53 -3.64
C PRO A 130 16.24 7.73 -2.44
N GLU A 131 16.28 8.34 -1.25
CA GLU A 131 16.73 7.68 -0.03
C GLU A 131 15.73 6.63 0.46
N TRP A 132 14.44 6.94 0.42
CA TRP A 132 13.37 5.97 0.67
C TRP A 132 13.45 4.77 -0.25
N VAL A 133 13.62 5.00 -1.56
CA VAL A 133 13.75 3.92 -2.55
C VAL A 133 14.98 3.06 -2.24
N LYS A 134 16.10 3.67 -1.86
CA LYS A 134 17.31 2.94 -1.46
C LYS A 134 17.05 2.11 -0.20
N LEU A 135 16.36 2.67 0.80
CA LEU A 135 16.04 1.99 2.05
C LEU A 135 15.09 0.81 1.83
N PHE A 136 14.02 0.99 1.06
CA PHE A 136 13.08 -0.07 0.72
C PHE A 136 13.75 -1.19 -0.06
N LYS A 137 14.59 -0.88 -1.06
CA LYS A 137 15.30 -1.90 -1.85
C LYS A 137 16.30 -2.75 -1.07
N LYS A 138 16.78 -2.26 0.09
CA LYS A 138 17.62 -3.06 0.99
C LYS A 138 16.84 -4.16 1.69
N HIS A 139 15.55 -3.95 1.95
CA HIS A 139 14.73 -4.83 2.77
C HIS A 139 13.72 -5.63 1.95
N PHE A 140 13.10 -5.03 0.93
CA PHE A 140 11.94 -5.60 0.24
C PHE A 140 12.22 -5.92 -1.23
N LYS A 141 11.36 -6.75 -1.82
CA LYS A 141 11.32 -7.07 -3.25
C LYS A 141 10.16 -6.35 -3.93
N PHE A 142 10.32 -6.10 -5.23
CA PHE A 142 9.34 -5.39 -6.06
C PHE A 142 9.02 -3.95 -5.62
N VAL A 143 9.99 -3.27 -4.99
CA VAL A 143 9.84 -1.90 -4.49
C VAL A 143 10.62 -0.91 -5.37
N GLY A 144 10.11 -0.72 -6.59
CA GLY A 144 10.64 0.28 -7.54
C GLY A 144 10.34 1.72 -7.11
N GLY A 145 10.90 2.70 -7.83
CA GLY A 145 10.72 4.13 -7.51
C GLY A 145 9.24 4.54 -7.43
N GLU A 146 8.46 4.17 -8.45
CA GLU A 146 7.01 4.41 -8.52
C GLU A 146 6.26 3.80 -7.33
N ILE A 147 6.53 2.52 -7.03
CA ILE A 147 5.84 1.76 -5.98
C ILE A 147 6.13 2.34 -4.60
N VAL A 148 7.38 2.70 -4.33
CA VAL A 148 7.76 3.35 -3.06
C VAL A 148 7.14 4.73 -2.95
N ASN A 149 7.13 5.50 -4.05
CA ASN A 149 6.49 6.81 -4.08
C ASN A 149 5.00 6.73 -3.77
N GLU A 150 4.25 5.89 -4.49
CA GLU A 150 2.81 5.72 -4.28
C GLU A 150 2.49 5.13 -2.91
N PHE A 151 3.27 4.17 -2.41
CA PHE A 151 3.11 3.67 -1.04
C PHE A 151 3.26 4.79 -0.01
N LEU A 152 4.32 5.59 -0.08
CA LEU A 152 4.57 6.64 0.91
C LEU A 152 3.60 7.82 0.78
N MET A 153 3.20 8.19 -0.44
CA MET A 153 2.17 9.22 -0.65
C MET A 153 0.81 8.73 -0.15
N SER A 154 0.40 7.51 -0.52
CA SER A 154 -0.91 6.96 -0.15
C SER A 154 -1.07 6.73 1.35
N THR A 155 0.03 6.57 2.09
CA THR A 155 0.05 6.35 3.55
C THR A 155 0.44 7.60 4.35
N GLY A 156 0.58 8.76 3.70
CA GLY A 156 0.79 10.03 4.38
C GLY A 156 2.22 10.34 4.81
N TYR A 157 3.24 9.64 4.31
CA TYR A 157 4.66 9.96 4.56
C TYR A 157 5.27 10.93 3.55
N LEU A 158 4.71 11.02 2.34
CA LEU A 158 5.10 12.01 1.33
C LEU A 158 3.90 12.86 0.90
N LYS A 159 4.16 14.14 0.59
CA LYS A 159 3.17 15.04 -0.02
C LYS A 159 2.84 14.56 -1.44
N GLY A 160 1.62 14.86 -1.91
CA GLY A 160 1.22 14.66 -3.30
C GLY A 160 -0.07 13.88 -3.51
N ALA A 161 -0.61 13.23 -2.47
CA ALA A 161 -1.84 12.46 -2.58
C ALA A 161 -3.07 13.32 -2.95
N HIS A 162 -3.14 14.55 -2.44
CA HIS A 162 -4.21 15.50 -2.74
C HIS A 162 -3.63 16.86 -3.11
N ALA A 163 -4.18 17.48 -4.16
CA ALA A 163 -3.92 18.88 -4.46
C ALA A 163 -4.52 19.77 -3.35
N GLU A 164 -3.94 20.93 -3.07
CA GLU A 164 -4.40 21.85 -2.02
C GLU A 164 -5.86 22.31 -2.22
N HIS A 165 -6.29 22.41 -3.48
CA HIS A 165 -7.67 22.75 -3.85
C HIS A 165 -8.62 21.55 -3.82
N CYS A 166 -8.16 20.34 -3.47
CA CYS A 166 -9.01 19.16 -3.35
C CYS A 166 -9.90 19.29 -2.10
N PRO A 167 -11.22 19.04 -2.16
CA PRO A 167 -12.10 19.08 -0.99
C PRO A 167 -11.71 18.11 0.14
N ILE A 168 -10.90 17.09 -0.16
CA ILE A 168 -10.42 16.10 0.80
C ILE A 168 -9.09 16.53 1.46
N TYR A 169 -8.40 17.54 0.92
CA TYR A 169 -7.09 17.98 1.43
C TYR A 169 -7.12 18.36 2.91
N GLU A 170 -8.09 19.18 3.31
CA GLU A 170 -8.27 19.59 4.72
C GLU A 170 -8.57 18.41 5.66
N LYS A 171 -9.28 17.38 5.15
CA LYS A 171 -9.55 16.15 5.93
C LYS A 171 -8.28 15.34 6.13
N VAL A 172 -7.43 15.26 5.11
CA VAL A 172 -6.11 14.63 5.22
C VAL A 172 -5.26 15.39 6.22
N LEU A 173 -5.14 16.72 6.11
CA LEU A 173 -4.41 17.53 7.09
C LEU A 173 -4.90 17.32 8.52
N ALA A 174 -6.22 17.30 8.74
CA ALA A 174 -6.82 17.03 10.05
C ALA A 174 -6.48 15.63 10.59
N ALA A 175 -6.22 14.65 9.71
CA ALA A 175 -5.75 13.32 10.08
C ALA A 175 -4.26 13.27 10.47
N LYS A 176 -3.52 14.39 10.37
CA LYS A 176 -2.11 14.53 10.76
C LYS A 176 -1.18 13.55 10.03
N PRO A 177 -1.07 13.64 8.70
CA PRO A 177 -0.14 12.81 7.95
C PRO A 177 1.29 13.18 8.32
N LYS A 178 2.21 12.21 8.25
CA LYS A 178 3.61 12.39 8.66
C LYS A 178 4.33 13.50 7.92
N TRP A 179 4.03 13.73 6.65
CA TRP A 179 4.64 14.83 5.88
C TRP A 179 4.28 16.24 6.38
N ALA A 180 3.26 16.37 7.25
CA ALA A 180 2.78 17.63 7.80
C ALA A 180 3.24 17.87 9.26
N GLU A 181 4.02 16.96 9.85
CA GLU A 181 4.62 17.12 11.19
C GLU A 181 5.80 18.10 11.20
#